data_AF-A0A973UZA6-F1
#
_entry.id   AF-A0A973UZA6-F1
#
_cell.length_a   1.000
_cell.length_b   1.000
_cell.length_c   1.000
_cell.angle_alpha   90.00
_cell.angle_beta   90.00
_cell.angle_gamma   90.00
#
_symmetry.space_group_name_H-M   'P 1'
#
loop_
_entity.id
_entity.type
_entity.pdbx_description
1 polymer ?
#
loop_
_entity_poly.entity_id
_entity_poly.type
_entity_poly.pdbx_seq_one_letter_code
_entity_poly.pdbx_strand_id
1 'polypeptide(L)'
;MTCFYRCGNACDHPAPNDSGNAYFGDLASSEVSRRGVLQAAGAGAVVLGLAGAGVAGTATPAAASGTTTDTAELAGWRPGHGPQPLTFAPVAPNSTDALTLADGYAHSVEISWV
;
A
#
# COMPACT_ATOMS: atom_id res chain seq x y z
N MET A 1 11.30 12.21 -27.08
CA MET A 1 11.29 13.65 -26.73
C MET A 1 11.31 13.79 -25.22
N THR A 2 12.15 14.66 -24.67
CA THR A 2 12.14 15.02 -23.24
C THR A 2 11.13 16.14 -22.98
N CYS A 3 10.83 16.47 -21.72
CA CYS A 3 9.95 17.60 -21.36
C CYS A 3 10.39 18.92 -22.01
N PHE A 4 11.70 19.15 -22.09
CA PHE A 4 12.29 20.30 -22.78
C PHE A 4 11.81 20.40 -24.24
N TYR A 5 11.86 19.30 -24.99
CA TYR A 5 11.48 19.29 -26.41
C TYR A 5 9.97 19.20 -26.65
N ARG A 6 9.18 18.83 -25.64
CA ARG A 6 7.72 18.68 -25.78
C ARG A 6 6.96 19.96 -25.43
N CYS A 7 7.33 20.62 -24.34
CA CYS A 7 6.59 21.77 -23.82
C CYS A 7 7.49 22.84 -23.19
N GLY A 8 8.80 22.82 -23.45
CA GLY A 8 9.73 23.83 -22.90
C GLY A 8 9.77 23.83 -21.38
N ASN A 9 9.61 22.66 -20.73
CA ASN A 9 9.56 22.53 -19.27
C ASN A 9 8.40 23.32 -18.60
N ALA A 10 7.26 23.48 -19.27
CA ALA A 10 6.09 24.16 -18.68
C ALA A 10 5.61 23.59 -17.32
N CYS A 11 5.92 22.32 -17.04
CA CYS A 11 5.59 21.65 -15.78
C CYS A 11 6.70 21.73 -14.72
N ASP A 12 7.86 22.34 -15.03
CA ASP A 12 9.01 22.39 -14.13
C ASP A 12 8.95 23.66 -13.27
N HIS A 13 8.40 23.52 -12.08
CA HIS A 13 8.29 24.59 -11.10
C HIS A 13 8.80 24.11 -9.74
N PRO A 14 9.22 25.02 -8.85
CA PRO A 14 9.58 24.67 -7.48
C PRO A 14 8.43 23.94 -6.77
N ALA A 15 8.77 23.11 -5.78
CA ALA A 15 7.78 22.47 -4.93
C ALA A 15 7.00 23.56 -4.17
N PRO A 16 5.65 23.50 -4.11
CA PRO A 16 4.82 24.55 -3.52
C PRO A 16 4.85 24.57 -1.98
N ASN A 17 5.64 23.70 -1.34
CA ASN A 17 5.74 23.61 0.11
C ASN A 17 6.85 24.53 0.61
N ASP A 18 6.46 25.66 1.21
CA ASP A 18 7.37 26.65 1.78
C ASP A 18 7.77 26.38 3.24
N SER A 19 7.36 25.24 3.81
CA SER A 19 7.75 24.90 5.19
C SER A 19 9.26 24.69 5.30
N GLY A 20 9.83 24.96 6.48
CA GLY A 20 11.26 24.73 6.75
C GLY A 20 11.66 23.25 6.92
N ASN A 21 10.77 22.31 6.61
CA ASN A 21 11.04 20.88 6.70
C ASN A 21 11.91 20.42 5.51
N ALA A 22 12.66 19.34 5.70
CA ALA A 22 13.41 18.74 4.60
C ALA A 22 12.46 18.29 3.47
N TYR A 23 12.83 18.59 2.22
CA TYR A 23 12.06 18.16 1.07
C TYR A 23 12.15 16.64 0.91
N PHE A 24 11.00 15.98 0.83
CA PHE A 24 10.93 14.52 0.74
C PHE A 24 11.71 13.97 -0.46
N GLY A 25 11.70 14.68 -1.59
CA GLY A 25 12.46 14.26 -2.78
C GLY A 25 13.96 14.13 -2.51
N ASP A 26 14.50 15.02 -1.68
CA ASP A 26 15.92 15.00 -1.32
C ASP A 26 16.22 13.80 -0.41
N LEU A 27 15.37 13.55 0.60
CA LEU A 27 15.46 12.38 1.48
C LEU A 27 15.34 11.06 0.72
N ALA A 28 14.43 10.98 -0.25
CA ALA A 28 14.29 9.79 -1.08
C ALA A 28 15.51 9.60 -1.98
N SER A 29 16.07 10.69 -2.52
CA SER A 29 17.23 10.63 -3.41
C SER A 29 18.54 10.31 -2.70
N SER A 30 18.67 10.65 -1.41
CA SER A 30 19.86 10.31 -0.61
C SER A 30 19.96 8.82 -0.33
N GLU A 31 18.82 8.14 -0.16
CA GLU A 31 18.78 6.71 0.16
C GLU A 31 18.56 5.82 -1.08
N VAL A 32 17.81 6.31 -2.07
CA VAL A 32 17.38 5.51 -3.24
C VAL A 32 17.81 6.17 -4.54
N SER A 33 18.72 5.50 -5.26
CA SER A 33 19.11 5.90 -6.61
C SER A 33 18.47 5.02 -7.67
N ARG A 34 18.14 5.63 -8.83
CA ARG A 34 17.63 4.90 -10.01
C ARG A 34 18.56 3.75 -10.42
N ARG A 35 19.87 3.98 -10.36
CA ARG A 35 20.89 2.96 -10.69
C ARG A 35 20.90 1.83 -9.67
N GLY A 36 20.79 2.15 -8.37
CA GLY A 36 20.71 1.14 -7.31
C GLY A 36 19.49 0.24 -7.47
N VAL A 37 18.33 0.82 -7.81
CA VAL A 37 17.11 0.05 -8.09
C VAL A 37 17.32 -0.89 -9.29
N LEU A 38 17.90 -0.40 -10.38
CA LEU A 38 18.18 -1.24 -11.56
C LEU A 38 19.18 -2.36 -11.26
N GLN A 39 20.21 -2.09 -10.47
CA GLN A 39 21.19 -3.09 -10.05
C GLN A 39 20.57 -4.16 -9.14
N ALA A 40 19.75 -3.74 -8.17
CA ALA A 40 19.04 -4.65 -7.27
C ALA A 40 18.05 -5.54 -8.05
N ALA A 41 17.28 -4.95 -8.97
CA ALA A 41 16.36 -5.69 -9.84
C ALA A 41 17.11 -6.69 -10.75
N GLY A 42 18.23 -6.26 -11.36
CA GLY A 42 19.07 -7.13 -12.18
C GLY A 42 19.67 -8.29 -11.40
N ALA A 43 20.22 -8.03 -10.20
CA ALA A 43 20.76 -9.07 -9.34
C ALA A 43 19.67 -10.06 -8.88
N GLY A 44 18.48 -9.56 -8.50
CA GLY A 44 17.34 -10.40 -8.15
C GLY A 44 16.88 -11.30 -9.31
N ALA A 45 16.79 -10.75 -10.53
CA ALA A 45 16.44 -11.52 -11.73
C ALA A 45 17.48 -12.62 -12.04
N VAL A 46 18.77 -12.35 -11.84
CA VAL A 46 19.85 -13.34 -11.98
C VAL A 46 19.69 -14.45 -10.93
N VAL A 47 19.53 -14.11 -9.64
CA VAL A 47 19.33 -15.11 -8.57
C VAL A 47 18.11 -15.98 -8.84
N LEU A 48 16.97 -15.40 -9.23
CA LEU A 48 15.75 -16.13 -9.59
C LEU A 48 15.92 -16.97 -10.86
N GLY A 49 16.68 -16.48 -11.85
CA GLY A 49 16.97 -17.21 -13.09
C GLY A 49 17.92 -18.39 -12.90
N LEU A 50 18.92 -18.27 -12.03
CA LEU A 50 19.87 -19.35 -11.69
C LEU A 50 19.27 -20.36 -10.71
N ALA A 51 18.41 -19.93 -9.79
CA ALA A 51 17.65 -20.84 -8.93
C ALA A 51 16.46 -21.50 -9.66
N GLY A 52 15.88 -20.83 -10.66
CA GLY A 52 14.68 -21.27 -11.39
C GLY A 52 14.91 -22.35 -12.46
N ALA A 53 16.15 -22.59 -12.91
CA ALA A 53 16.42 -23.67 -13.86
C ALA A 53 16.21 -25.08 -13.26
N GLY A 54 16.05 -25.21 -11.94
CA GLY A 54 15.83 -26.48 -11.23
C GLY A 54 14.42 -26.69 -10.65
N VAL A 55 13.51 -25.71 -10.73
CA VAL A 55 12.20 -25.77 -10.01
C VAL A 55 10.99 -25.68 -10.95
N ALA A 56 11.16 -25.94 -12.24
CA ALA A 56 10.05 -26.07 -13.20
C ALA A 56 9.21 -27.35 -13.01
N GLY A 57 9.05 -27.82 -11.77
CA GLY A 57 8.24 -28.96 -11.39
C GLY A 57 7.35 -28.61 -10.21
N THR A 58 6.04 -28.48 -10.47
CA THR A 58 4.93 -28.42 -9.50
C THR A 58 4.65 -27.08 -8.81
N ALA A 59 4.30 -26.06 -9.59
CA ALA A 59 3.36 -25.04 -9.09
C ALA A 59 1.94 -25.49 -9.45
N THR A 60 1.22 -26.04 -8.46
CA THR A 60 -0.22 -26.26 -8.58
C THR A 60 -0.94 -24.90 -8.58
N PRO A 61 -1.83 -24.62 -9.54
CA PRO A 61 -2.60 -23.38 -9.53
C PRO A 61 -3.53 -23.39 -8.31
N ALA A 62 -3.46 -22.34 -7.49
CA ALA A 62 -4.46 -22.11 -6.46
C ALA A 62 -5.78 -21.76 -7.18
N ALA A 63 -6.72 -22.71 -7.19
CA ALA A 63 -8.07 -22.45 -7.64
C ALA A 63 -8.73 -21.44 -6.69
N ALA A 64 -9.10 -20.28 -7.20
CA ALA A 64 -9.98 -19.36 -6.50
C ALA A 64 -11.38 -20.00 -6.45
N SER A 65 -11.72 -20.57 -5.30
CA SER A 65 -13.08 -21.05 -5.04
C SER A 65 -14.03 -19.85 -5.07
N GLY A 66 -14.90 -19.83 -6.07
CA GLY A 66 -15.99 -18.88 -6.16
C GLY A 66 -16.94 -19.01 -4.98
N THR A 67 -17.40 -17.85 -4.50
CA THR A 67 -18.56 -17.59 -3.65
C THR A 67 -19.02 -18.74 -2.75
N THR A 68 -18.51 -18.73 -1.51
CA THR A 68 -19.27 -19.22 -0.37
C THR A 68 -19.42 -18.07 0.61
N THR A 69 -20.66 -17.64 0.82
CA THR A 69 -21.07 -16.92 2.02
C THR A 69 -20.68 -17.80 3.21
N ASP A 70 -19.57 -17.53 3.86
CA ASP A 70 -19.36 -17.86 5.26
C ASP A 70 -18.18 -17.07 5.82
N THR A 71 -18.39 -16.58 7.03
CA THR A 71 -17.49 -15.76 7.84
C THR A 71 -16.03 -16.20 7.74
N ALA A 72 -15.22 -15.41 7.04
CA ALA A 72 -13.77 -15.58 7.00
C ALA A 72 -13.20 -15.27 8.38
N GLU A 73 -12.87 -16.33 9.10
CA GLU A 73 -12.00 -16.37 10.27
C GLU A 73 -10.69 -15.64 9.94
N LEU A 74 -10.55 -14.41 10.44
CA LEU A 74 -9.28 -13.69 10.45
C LEU A 74 -8.32 -14.45 11.38
N ALA A 75 -7.42 -15.21 10.77
CA ALA A 75 -6.33 -15.91 11.43
C ALA A 75 -5.40 -14.90 12.14
N GLY A 76 -5.72 -14.63 13.40
CA GLY A 76 -4.92 -13.87 14.36
C GLY A 76 -5.15 -14.33 15.80
N TRP A 77 -5.65 -15.56 15.98
CA TRP A 77 -6.09 -16.09 17.27
C TRP A 77 -4.89 -16.53 18.13
N ARG A 78 -4.65 -15.80 19.23
CA ARG A 78 -3.80 -16.27 20.32
C ARG A 78 -4.54 -17.39 21.05
N PRO A 79 -3.88 -18.52 21.41
CA PRO A 79 -4.53 -19.56 22.21
C PRO A 79 -4.95 -18.97 23.56
N GLY A 80 -6.25 -18.94 23.84
CA GLY A 80 -6.81 -18.48 25.12
C GLY A 80 -7.76 -17.28 25.07
N HIS A 81 -7.93 -16.63 23.91
CA HIS A 81 -8.90 -15.53 23.75
C HIS A 81 -9.83 -15.84 22.60
N GLY A 82 -10.86 -16.67 22.84
CA GLY A 82 -12.00 -16.86 21.92
C GLY A 82 -12.48 -15.52 21.35
N PRO A 83 -13.10 -15.48 20.16
CA PRO A 83 -13.56 -14.24 19.54
C PRO A 83 -14.35 -13.45 20.58
N GLN A 84 -13.79 -12.32 21.01
CA GLN A 84 -14.46 -11.45 21.97
C GLN A 84 -15.71 -10.91 21.27
N PRO A 85 -16.86 -10.88 21.96
CA PRO A 85 -18.05 -10.27 21.38
C PRO A 85 -17.75 -8.81 21.06
N LEU A 86 -18.24 -8.34 19.91
CA LEU A 86 -18.19 -6.92 19.59
C LEU A 86 -18.94 -6.15 20.69
N THR A 87 -18.33 -5.08 21.19
CA THR A 87 -18.95 -4.22 22.21
C THR A 87 -19.87 -3.16 21.61
N PHE A 88 -20.06 -3.18 20.29
CA PHE A 88 -20.88 -2.24 19.53
C PHE A 88 -21.64 -2.96 18.43
N ALA A 89 -22.78 -2.39 18.01
CA ALA A 89 -23.56 -2.91 16.89
C ALA A 89 -22.79 -2.69 15.56
N PRO A 90 -22.63 -3.72 14.70
CA PRO A 90 -21.94 -3.56 13.42
C PRO A 90 -22.55 -2.46 12.57
N VAL A 91 -21.70 -1.56 12.07
CA VAL A 91 -22.10 -0.49 11.16
C VAL A 91 -22.28 -1.07 9.75
N ALA A 92 -23.41 -0.76 9.10
CA ALA A 92 -23.70 -1.24 7.76
C ALA A 92 -22.73 -0.63 6.73
N PRO A 93 -22.28 -1.39 5.71
CA PRO A 93 -21.53 -0.85 4.59
C PRO A 93 -22.33 0.25 3.87
N ASN A 94 -21.65 1.35 3.52
CA ASN A 94 -22.27 2.47 2.82
C ASN A 94 -21.25 3.12 1.85
N SER A 95 -21.74 3.92 0.91
CA SER A 95 -20.94 4.62 -0.11
C SER A 95 -20.95 6.14 0.07
N THR A 96 -21.27 6.62 1.28
CA THR A 96 -21.39 8.05 1.56
C THR A 96 -20.00 8.64 1.77
N ASP A 97 -19.75 9.84 1.26
CA ASP A 97 -18.53 10.60 1.57
C ASP A 97 -18.66 11.27 2.95
N ALA A 98 -18.81 10.45 3.99
CA ALA A 98 -18.97 10.84 5.38
C ALA A 98 -18.56 9.69 6.32
N LEU A 99 -18.20 10.02 7.56
CA LEU A 99 -17.87 9.02 8.58
C LEU A 99 -19.15 8.51 9.28
N THR A 100 -19.44 7.22 9.15
CA THR A 100 -20.54 6.54 9.86
C THR A 100 -20.00 5.77 11.06
N LEU A 101 -20.50 6.08 12.26
CA LEU A 101 -20.06 5.51 13.54
C LEU A 101 -21.17 4.66 14.17
N ALA A 102 -20.81 3.77 15.09
CA ALA A 102 -21.76 3.05 15.93
C ALA A 102 -22.31 3.94 17.05
N ASP A 103 -23.43 3.53 17.67
CA ASP A 103 -24.06 4.27 18.76
C ASP A 103 -23.08 4.49 19.93
N GLY A 104 -23.07 5.72 20.45
CA GLY A 104 -22.19 6.11 21.57
C GLY A 104 -20.76 6.53 21.19
N TYR A 105 -20.42 6.52 19.90
CA TYR A 105 -19.12 6.98 19.40
C TYR A 105 -19.22 8.38 18.76
N ALA A 106 -18.12 9.13 18.84
CA ALA A 106 -17.98 10.46 18.23
C ALA A 106 -16.60 10.58 17.55
N HIS A 107 -16.47 11.55 16.64
CA HIS A 107 -15.20 11.89 15.99
C HIS A 107 -14.97 13.40 15.99
N SER A 108 -13.71 13.81 16.00
CA SER A 108 -13.24 15.17 15.79
C SER A 108 -12.10 15.17 14.77
N VAL A 109 -12.02 16.23 13.96
CA VAL A 109 -10.89 16.44 13.06
C VAL A 109 -9.84 17.26 13.79
N GLU A 110 -8.69 16.64 14.10
CA GLU A 110 -7.60 17.30 14.84
C GLU A 110 -6.67 18.10 13.92
N ILE A 111 -6.51 17.66 12.68
CA ILE A 111 -5.74 18.33 11.65
C ILE A 111 -6.39 18.07 10.30
N SER A 112 -6.37 19.08 9.43
CA SER A 112 -6.81 18.95 8.04
C SER A 112 -5.78 19.53 7.11
N TRP A 113 -5.69 18.93 5.93
CA TRP A 113 -4.96 19.51 4.82
C TRP A 113 -5.89 20.54 4.19
N VAL A 114 -5.44 21.79 4.15
CA VAL A 114 -6.14 22.91 3.52
C VAL A 114 -5.52 23.17 2.16
#